data_AF-C8X0L8-F1
#
_entry.id   AF-C8X0L8-F1
#
_cell.length_a   1.000
_cell.length_b   1.000
_cell.length_c   1.000
_cell.angle_alpha   90.00
_cell.angle_beta   90.00
_cell.angle_gamma   90.00
#
_symmetry.space_group_name_H-M   'P 1'
#
loop_
_entity.id
_entity.type
_entity.pdbx_description
1 polymer ?
#
loop_
_entity_poly.entity_id
_entity_poly.type
_entity_poly.pdbx_seq_one_letter_code
_entity_poly.pdbx_strand_id
1 'polypeptide(L)'
;MLDDRNALFEALSRPDSSITEATVQCVREASGYSKEEPDSSAMHSNVNEHLLYLSEAVRSGEVELFTEYMHWAQSLEAEGGYSQHYLETVLQCLQKVLGYHLPESQARFVDPFLDAAVAALYDDTTPPASYISAKSPLAEQAQTYLDALLAGKRHDALQLIQTMARGGAPVQDIYLDVFQSVQYEIGRLWQLNQISVAQEHFCTAVTQMAMAQLYPYIFATRRVGRTLVASCVGGELHELGPRMVADFFEMAGWDTYYLGANTPSASVIQTVLDQRADVVGISVTMTYYVHKAQDLIAALRDELGDSVRILVGGYPFVISTTLARDIGADGSAQNAQDAVRLAEHLVAS
;
A
#
# COMPACT_ATOMS: atom_id res chain seq x y z
N MET A 1 -12.97 20.42 -13.23
CA MET A 1 -11.89 20.14 -12.26
C MET A 1 -11.75 18.63 -12.03
N LEU A 2 -12.73 17.93 -11.44
CA LEU A 2 -12.65 16.47 -11.29
C LEU A 2 -12.67 15.75 -12.65
N ASP A 3 -13.52 16.19 -13.58
CA ASP A 3 -13.55 15.64 -14.95
C ASP A 3 -12.21 15.83 -15.69
N ASP A 4 -11.55 16.98 -15.51
CA ASP A 4 -10.24 17.26 -16.10
C ASP A 4 -9.14 16.35 -15.51
N ARG A 5 -9.20 16.11 -14.20
CA ARG A 5 -8.30 15.20 -13.48
C ARG A 5 -8.51 13.73 -13.86
N ASN A 6 -9.75 13.31 -14.05
CA ASN A 6 -10.08 11.96 -14.52
C ASN A 6 -9.63 11.74 -15.97
N ALA A 7 -9.84 12.72 -16.86
CA ALA A 7 -9.34 12.66 -18.23
C ALA A 7 -7.80 12.60 -18.27
N LEU A 8 -7.14 13.33 -17.38
CA LEU A 8 -5.69 13.29 -17.20
C LEU A 8 -5.22 11.93 -16.68
N PHE A 9 -5.91 11.36 -15.68
CA PHE A 9 -5.61 10.02 -15.18
C PHE A 9 -5.65 8.98 -16.30
N GLU A 10 -6.69 8.99 -17.14
CA GLU A 10 -6.82 8.13 -18.31
C GLU A 10 -5.70 8.33 -19.34
N ALA A 11 -5.19 9.56 -19.49
CA ALA A 11 -4.10 9.85 -20.41
C ALA A 11 -2.74 9.37 -19.90
N LEU A 12 -2.49 9.46 -18.59
CA LEU A 12 -1.19 9.17 -17.96
C LEU A 12 -1.04 7.72 -17.49
N SER A 13 -2.13 7.04 -17.13
CA SER A 13 -2.11 5.66 -16.60
C SER A 13 -1.95 4.58 -17.68
N ARG A 14 -1.96 4.94 -18.97
CA ARG A 14 -1.85 3.98 -20.08
C ARG A 14 -0.37 3.68 -20.38
N PRO A 15 0.07 2.41 -20.29
CA PRO A 15 1.38 2.01 -20.79
C PRO A 15 1.42 2.20 -22.32
N ASP A 16 2.56 2.64 -22.85
CA ASP A 16 2.81 2.92 -24.27
C ASP A 16 2.13 4.17 -24.84
N SER A 17 2.25 5.28 -24.12
CA SER A 17 1.92 6.59 -24.66
C SER A 17 3.12 7.19 -25.40
N SER A 18 2.85 8.06 -26.37
CA SER A 18 3.87 8.94 -26.95
C SER A 18 4.62 9.77 -25.88
N ILE A 19 4.04 9.92 -24.68
CA ILE A 19 4.65 10.62 -23.55
C ILE A 19 5.80 9.79 -22.97
N THR A 20 5.62 8.47 -22.78
CA THR A 20 6.68 7.60 -22.26
C THR A 20 7.91 7.63 -23.17
N GLU A 21 7.72 7.40 -24.47
CA GLU A 21 8.81 7.42 -25.45
C GLU A 21 9.50 8.81 -25.50
N ALA A 22 8.71 9.89 -25.56
CA ALA A 22 9.26 11.25 -25.57
C ALA A 22 10.03 11.58 -24.29
N THR A 23 9.59 11.07 -23.15
CA THR A 23 10.26 11.25 -21.86
C THR A 23 11.57 10.47 -21.82
N VAL A 24 11.58 9.20 -22.23
CA VAL A 24 12.82 8.40 -22.31
C VAL A 24 13.84 9.06 -23.25
N GLN A 25 13.39 9.55 -24.41
CA GLN A 25 14.25 10.26 -25.35
C GLN A 25 14.82 11.55 -24.73
N CYS A 26 13.99 12.35 -24.05
CA CYS A 26 14.44 13.54 -23.33
C CYS A 26 15.51 13.21 -22.28
N VAL A 27 15.31 12.15 -21.49
CA VAL A 27 16.24 11.72 -20.44
C VAL A 27 17.57 11.29 -21.05
N ARG A 28 17.55 10.52 -22.14
CA ARG A 28 18.79 10.13 -22.85
C ARG A 28 19.59 11.34 -23.33
N GLU A 29 18.92 12.32 -23.92
CA GLU A 29 19.53 13.56 -24.40
C GLU A 29 20.13 14.39 -23.25
N ALA A 30 19.41 14.49 -22.13
CA ALA A 30 19.82 15.29 -20.97
C ALA A 30 20.97 14.64 -20.17
N SER A 31 20.95 13.32 -20.01
CA SER A 31 21.96 12.59 -19.23
C SER A 31 23.22 12.21 -20.04
N GLY A 32 23.21 12.37 -21.36
CA GLY A 32 24.31 11.95 -22.24
C GLY A 32 24.46 10.42 -22.34
N TYR A 33 23.41 9.69 -21.95
CA TYR A 33 23.34 8.24 -22.01
C TYR A 33 23.38 7.74 -23.46
N SER A 34 24.09 6.63 -23.70
CA SER A 34 24.12 6.00 -25.03
C SER A 34 22.74 5.44 -25.38
N LYS A 35 22.52 4.97 -26.62
CA LYS A 35 21.28 4.25 -26.96
C LYS A 35 21.12 2.90 -26.23
N GLU A 36 22.20 2.37 -25.67
CA GLU A 36 22.25 1.02 -25.11
C GLU A 36 22.29 1.00 -23.57
N GLU A 37 22.60 2.13 -22.92
CA GLU A 37 22.70 2.23 -21.45
C GLU A 37 22.00 3.49 -20.93
N PRO A 38 21.19 3.41 -19.86
CA PRO A 38 20.69 2.18 -19.23
C PRO A 38 19.74 1.39 -20.15
N ASP A 39 19.40 0.17 -19.76
CA ASP A 39 18.53 -0.72 -20.53
C ASP A 39 17.23 0.00 -20.91
N SER A 40 16.93 0.01 -22.22
CA SER A 40 15.79 0.79 -22.72
C SER A 40 14.48 0.30 -22.15
N SER A 41 14.30 -1.02 -21.98
CA SER A 41 13.06 -1.57 -21.43
C SER A 41 12.88 -1.16 -19.97
N ALA A 42 13.96 -1.14 -19.19
CA ALA A 42 13.95 -0.68 -17.80
C ALA A 42 13.59 0.82 -17.70
N MET A 43 14.17 1.67 -18.55
CA MET A 43 13.81 3.11 -18.57
C MET A 43 12.33 3.33 -18.90
N HIS A 44 11.78 2.59 -19.87
CA HIS A 44 10.36 2.69 -20.22
C HIS A 44 9.47 2.21 -19.07
N SER A 45 9.83 1.10 -18.42
CA SER A 45 9.12 0.60 -17.24
C SER A 45 9.10 1.64 -16.12
N ASN A 46 10.26 2.21 -15.79
CA ASN A 46 10.38 3.23 -14.73
C ASN A 46 9.54 4.47 -15.05
N VAL A 47 9.62 5.00 -16.27
CA VAL A 47 8.81 6.16 -16.68
C VAL A 47 7.31 5.85 -16.62
N ASN A 48 6.89 4.66 -17.06
CA ASN A 48 5.49 4.24 -16.98
C ASN A 48 5.01 4.14 -15.53
N GLU A 49 5.84 3.61 -14.63
CA GLU A 49 5.53 3.58 -13.20
C GLU A 49 5.41 5.01 -12.64
N HIS A 50 6.39 5.88 -12.92
CA HIS A 50 6.35 7.29 -12.48
C HIS A 50 5.08 8.00 -12.94
N LEU A 51 4.67 7.80 -14.20
CA LEU A 51 3.42 8.33 -14.74
C LEU A 51 2.18 7.76 -14.06
N LEU A 52 2.17 6.47 -13.74
CA LEU A 52 1.06 5.82 -13.05
C LEU A 52 0.85 6.42 -11.64
N TYR A 53 1.92 6.55 -10.85
CA TYR A 53 1.86 7.17 -9.53
C TYR A 53 1.48 8.65 -9.59
N LEU A 54 2.06 9.41 -10.53
CA LEU A 54 1.72 10.81 -10.76
C LEU A 54 0.24 10.96 -11.12
N SER A 55 -0.27 10.10 -12.00
CA SER A 55 -1.65 10.15 -12.47
C SER A 55 -2.64 10.03 -11.32
N GLU A 56 -2.40 9.11 -10.39
CA GLU A 56 -3.27 8.92 -9.23
C GLU A 56 -3.17 10.09 -8.26
N ALA A 57 -1.97 10.55 -7.95
CA ALA A 57 -1.77 11.69 -7.05
C ALA A 57 -2.47 12.96 -7.58
N VAL A 58 -2.37 13.23 -8.88
CA VAL A 58 -3.09 14.35 -9.50
C VAL A 58 -4.60 14.13 -9.46
N ARG A 59 -5.07 12.90 -9.66
CA ARG A 59 -6.49 12.54 -9.63
C ARG A 59 -7.10 12.76 -8.25
N SER A 60 -6.46 12.24 -7.20
CA SER A 60 -6.88 12.43 -5.81
C SER A 60 -6.65 13.87 -5.33
N GLY A 61 -5.67 14.57 -5.90
CA GLY A 61 -5.26 15.90 -5.44
C GLY A 61 -4.30 15.87 -4.25
N GLU A 62 -3.77 14.69 -3.91
CA GLU A 62 -2.90 14.43 -2.76
C GLU A 62 -1.44 14.42 -3.21
N VAL A 63 -0.74 15.55 -3.03
CA VAL A 63 0.65 15.72 -3.51
C VAL A 63 1.61 14.78 -2.79
N GLU A 64 1.31 14.50 -1.52
CA GLU A 64 2.08 13.66 -0.63
C GLU A 64 2.20 12.22 -1.17
N LEU A 65 1.18 11.73 -1.89
CA LEU A 65 1.23 10.39 -2.50
C LEU A 65 2.33 10.27 -3.55
N PHE A 66 2.63 11.35 -4.27
CA PHE A 66 3.69 11.35 -5.28
C PHE A 66 5.06 11.64 -4.68
N THR A 67 5.17 12.58 -3.73
CA THR A 67 6.46 12.89 -3.09
C THR A 67 7.01 11.71 -2.28
N GLU A 68 6.15 11.00 -1.54
CA GLU A 68 6.57 9.79 -0.81
C GLU A 68 7.03 8.68 -1.77
N TYR A 69 6.33 8.51 -2.90
CA TYR A 69 6.77 7.59 -3.94
C TYR A 69 8.12 8.00 -4.55
N MET A 70 8.40 9.29 -4.71
CA MET A 70 9.69 9.78 -5.21
C MET A 70 10.84 9.51 -4.25
N HIS A 71 10.64 9.65 -2.93
CA HIS A 71 11.63 9.24 -1.93
C HIS A 71 11.92 7.73 -2.01
N TRP A 72 10.87 6.93 -2.22
CA TRP A 72 11.01 5.50 -2.43
C TRP A 72 11.79 5.17 -3.70
N ALA A 73 11.44 5.80 -4.83
CA ALA A 73 12.09 5.60 -6.12
C ALA A 73 13.57 6.04 -6.10
N GLN A 74 13.88 7.17 -5.46
CA GLN A 74 15.25 7.68 -5.33
C GLN A 74 16.17 6.66 -4.63
N SER A 75 15.66 5.98 -3.60
CA SER A 75 16.41 4.96 -2.86
C SER A 75 16.74 3.75 -3.75
N LEU A 76 15.81 3.32 -4.61
CA LEU A 76 16.01 2.20 -5.52
C LEU A 76 16.95 2.53 -6.69
N GLU A 77 16.80 3.72 -7.27
CA GLU A 77 17.58 4.12 -8.45
C GLU A 77 19.06 4.38 -8.11
N ALA A 78 19.36 4.90 -6.91
CA ALA A 78 20.72 5.09 -6.42
C ALA A 78 21.53 3.77 -6.41
N GLU A 79 20.87 2.64 -6.14
CA GLU A 79 21.49 1.33 -6.14
C GLU A 79 21.47 0.62 -7.50
N GLY A 80 20.52 0.98 -8.36
CA GLY A 80 20.44 0.53 -9.76
C GLY A 80 21.57 1.06 -10.66
N GLY A 81 22.51 1.83 -10.11
CA GLY A 81 23.65 2.41 -10.83
C GLY A 81 23.31 3.70 -11.59
N TYR A 82 22.13 4.27 -11.37
CA TYR A 82 21.73 5.55 -11.93
C TYR A 82 22.46 6.70 -11.21
N SER A 83 22.67 7.82 -11.91
CA SER A 83 23.27 9.00 -11.28
C SER A 83 22.36 9.56 -10.19
N GLN A 84 22.94 10.22 -9.18
CA GLN A 84 22.17 10.91 -8.13
C GLN A 84 21.16 11.93 -8.70
N HIS A 85 21.36 12.40 -9.93
CA HIS A 85 20.50 13.39 -10.61
C HIS A 85 19.57 12.75 -11.64
N TYR A 86 19.51 11.42 -11.70
CA TYR A 86 18.70 10.70 -12.69
C TYR A 86 17.21 10.97 -12.48
N LEU A 87 16.70 10.78 -11.27
CA LEU A 87 15.28 11.00 -10.98
C LEU A 87 14.87 12.46 -11.20
N GLU A 88 15.74 13.40 -10.81
CA GLU A 88 15.54 14.82 -11.12
C GLU A 88 15.44 15.07 -12.63
N THR A 89 16.35 14.47 -13.42
CA THR A 89 16.32 14.56 -14.88
C THR A 89 15.02 13.98 -15.45
N VAL A 90 14.56 12.84 -14.91
CA VAL A 90 13.29 12.22 -15.30
C VAL A 90 12.13 13.15 -15.03
N LEU A 91 12.05 13.77 -13.84
CA LEU A 91 10.99 14.71 -13.48
C LEU A 91 10.99 15.97 -14.34
N GLN A 92 12.16 16.56 -14.61
CA GLN A 92 12.29 17.70 -15.51
C GLN A 92 11.85 17.35 -16.95
N CYS A 93 12.19 16.15 -17.41
CA CYS A 93 11.76 15.66 -18.72
C CYS A 93 10.25 15.38 -18.77
N LEU A 94 9.67 14.81 -17.71
CA LEU A 94 8.22 14.65 -17.58
C LEU A 94 7.51 16.02 -17.64
N GLN A 95 7.99 17.01 -16.88
CA GLN A 95 7.40 18.36 -16.89
C GLN A 95 7.41 18.97 -18.29
N LYS A 96 8.56 18.88 -18.97
CA LYS A 96 8.71 19.36 -20.35
C LYS A 96 7.77 18.63 -21.31
N VAL A 97 7.79 17.30 -21.33
CA VAL A 97 7.01 16.49 -22.28
C VAL A 97 5.51 16.66 -22.03
N LEU A 98 5.07 16.63 -20.78
CA LEU A 98 3.66 16.82 -20.43
C LEU A 98 3.16 18.22 -20.82
N GLY A 99 4.00 19.25 -20.69
CA GLY A 99 3.67 20.61 -21.17
C GLY A 99 3.46 20.70 -22.69
N TYR A 100 4.08 19.83 -23.48
CA TYR A 100 3.86 19.75 -24.93
C TYR A 100 2.68 18.84 -25.33
N HIS A 101 2.47 17.75 -24.59
CA HIS A 101 1.50 16.72 -24.95
C HIS A 101 0.10 16.95 -24.35
N LEU A 102 0.00 17.68 -23.24
CA LEU A 102 -1.27 17.96 -22.59
C LEU A 102 -1.80 19.36 -22.96
N PRO A 103 -3.12 19.55 -23.05
CA PRO A 103 -3.72 20.87 -23.07
C PRO A 103 -3.31 21.69 -21.83
N GLU A 104 -3.18 23.01 -21.97
CA GLU A 104 -2.83 23.92 -20.86
C GLU A 104 -3.77 23.77 -19.64
N SER A 105 -5.06 23.47 -19.90
CA SER A 105 -6.06 23.23 -18.86
C SER A 105 -5.78 21.98 -18.01
N GLN A 106 -5.01 21.02 -18.52
CA GLN A 106 -4.61 19.77 -17.86
C GLN A 106 -3.19 19.89 -17.29
N ALA A 107 -2.24 20.44 -18.04
CA ALA A 107 -0.84 20.61 -17.62
C ALA A 107 -0.72 21.35 -16.27
N ARG A 108 -1.53 22.39 -16.06
CA ARG A 108 -1.57 23.17 -14.80
C ARG A 108 -1.86 22.34 -13.54
N PHE A 109 -2.47 21.15 -13.68
CA PHE A 109 -2.73 20.25 -12.55
C PHE A 109 -1.54 19.35 -12.23
N VAL A 110 -0.62 19.16 -13.18
CA VAL A 110 0.54 18.29 -13.04
C VAL A 110 1.74 19.05 -12.48
N ASP A 111 1.97 20.28 -12.96
CA ASP A 111 3.17 21.05 -12.58
C ASP A 111 3.40 21.15 -11.07
N PRO A 112 2.39 21.42 -10.21
CA PRO A 112 2.61 21.48 -8.77
C PRO A 112 3.11 20.17 -8.15
N PHE A 113 2.76 19.02 -8.72
CA PHE A 113 3.19 17.70 -8.25
C PHE A 113 4.63 17.42 -8.65
N LEU A 114 5.02 17.77 -9.88
CA LEU A 114 6.39 17.62 -10.36
C LEU A 114 7.34 18.58 -9.64
N ASP A 115 6.93 19.83 -9.40
CA ASP A 115 7.71 20.80 -8.64
C ASP A 115 7.93 20.34 -7.19
N ALA A 116 6.88 19.83 -6.53
CA ALA A 116 6.97 19.27 -5.19
C ALA A 116 7.87 18.03 -5.13
N ALA A 117 7.76 17.14 -6.14
CA ALA A 117 8.62 15.96 -6.26
C ALA A 117 10.09 16.33 -6.39
N VAL A 118 10.43 17.30 -7.26
CA VAL A 118 11.81 17.78 -7.42
C VAL A 118 12.34 18.35 -6.10
N ALA A 119 11.54 19.17 -5.40
CA ALA A 119 11.92 19.71 -4.10
C ALA A 119 12.19 18.59 -3.07
N ALA A 120 11.34 17.57 -3.05
CA ALA A 120 11.44 16.44 -2.12
C ALA A 120 12.74 15.61 -2.33
N LEU A 121 13.30 15.56 -3.54
CA LEU A 121 14.56 14.84 -3.81
C LEU A 121 15.79 15.44 -3.09
N TYR A 122 15.69 16.69 -2.65
CA TYR A 122 16.76 17.42 -1.95
C TYR A 122 16.56 17.49 -0.45
N ASP A 123 15.43 16.99 0.07
CA ASP A 123 15.26 16.82 1.50
C ASP A 123 16.24 15.74 1.98
N ASP A 124 16.96 16.03 3.07
CA ASP A 124 17.98 15.16 3.63
C ASP A 124 17.32 13.97 4.34
N THR A 125 16.75 13.05 3.57
CA THR A 125 16.04 11.88 4.10
C THR A 125 17.06 10.83 4.50
N THR A 126 17.37 10.77 5.79
CA THR A 126 18.02 9.59 6.36
C THR A 126 17.15 8.37 6.00
N PRO A 127 17.72 7.24 5.52
CA PRO A 127 16.94 6.03 5.27
C PRO A 127 16.06 5.73 6.48
N PRO A 128 14.80 5.28 6.28
CA PRO A 128 13.92 5.00 7.40
C PRO A 128 14.63 4.10 8.41
N ALA A 129 14.54 4.47 9.69
CA ALA A 129 15.03 3.65 10.78
C ALA A 129 14.32 2.29 10.76
N SER A 130 14.92 1.29 11.41
CA SER A 130 14.29 -0.02 11.53
C SER A 130 12.89 0.09 12.12
N TYR A 131 11.94 -0.65 11.55
CA TYR A 131 10.56 -0.73 12.05
C TYR A 131 10.45 -1.62 13.30
N ILE A 132 11.52 -2.33 13.68
CA ILE A 132 11.63 -3.02 14.96
C ILE A 132 12.18 -2.04 16.00
N SER A 133 11.28 -1.36 16.69
CA SER A 133 11.65 -0.40 17.74
C SER A 133 12.21 -1.11 18.96
N ALA A 134 13.42 -0.71 19.40
CA ALA A 134 14.01 -1.20 20.66
C ALA A 134 13.18 -0.86 21.91
N LYS A 135 12.15 -0.01 21.79
CA LYS A 135 11.20 0.32 22.85
C LYS A 135 9.97 -0.60 22.86
N SER A 136 9.73 -1.40 21.82
CA SER A 136 8.61 -2.34 21.78
C SER A 136 8.80 -3.43 22.83
N PRO A 137 7.74 -3.83 23.56
CA PRO A 137 7.82 -4.90 24.56
C PRO A 137 8.30 -6.24 23.99
N LEU A 138 8.05 -6.50 22.69
CA LEU A 138 8.42 -7.73 22.01
C LEU A 138 9.57 -7.56 21.01
N ALA A 139 10.39 -6.51 21.16
CA ALA A 139 11.48 -6.19 20.23
C ALA A 139 12.49 -7.35 20.05
N GLU A 140 12.85 -8.05 21.12
CA GLU A 140 13.77 -9.19 21.05
C GLU A 140 13.15 -10.36 20.26
N GLN A 141 11.87 -10.64 20.47
CA GLN A 141 11.13 -11.68 19.77
C GLN A 141 10.93 -11.31 18.30
N ALA A 142 10.61 -10.04 18.01
CA ALA A 142 10.52 -9.53 16.65
C ALA A 142 11.84 -9.67 15.89
N GLN A 143 12.96 -9.28 16.52
CA GLN A 143 14.28 -9.45 15.92
C GLN A 143 14.63 -10.93 15.71
N THR A 144 14.39 -11.79 16.70
CA THR A 144 14.63 -13.24 16.58
C THR A 144 13.78 -13.86 15.47
N TYR A 145 12.52 -13.41 15.33
CA TYR A 145 11.62 -13.84 14.27
C TYR A 145 12.15 -13.42 12.89
N LEU A 146 12.52 -12.14 12.72
CA LEU A 146 13.13 -11.64 11.48
C LEU A 146 14.40 -12.42 11.11
N ASP A 147 15.31 -12.62 12.06
CA ASP A 147 16.57 -13.33 11.82
C ASP A 147 16.32 -14.78 11.35
N ALA A 148 15.33 -15.46 11.93
CA ALA A 148 14.95 -16.81 11.51
C ALA A 148 14.36 -16.82 10.09
N LEU A 149 13.52 -15.83 9.75
CA LEU A 149 12.95 -15.68 8.41
C LEU A 149 14.04 -15.45 7.36
N LEU A 150 14.93 -14.48 7.59
CA LEU A 150 16.03 -14.13 6.67
C LEU A 150 17.03 -15.28 6.50
N ALA A 151 17.25 -16.09 7.53
CA ALA A 151 18.08 -17.28 7.47
C ALA A 151 17.38 -18.50 6.83
N GLY A 152 16.14 -18.38 6.36
CA GLY A 152 15.36 -19.48 5.78
C GLY A 152 14.91 -20.53 6.80
N LYS A 153 15.03 -20.25 8.11
CA LYS A 153 14.72 -21.17 9.21
C LYS A 153 13.24 -21.13 9.55
N ARG A 154 12.41 -21.56 8.59
CA ARG A 154 10.93 -21.60 8.72
C ARG A 154 10.47 -22.30 10.00
N HIS A 155 11.07 -23.44 10.34
CA HIS A 155 10.66 -24.21 11.53
C HIS A 155 10.85 -23.39 12.82
N ASP A 156 12.00 -22.74 12.96
CA ASP A 156 12.35 -21.96 14.15
C ASP A 156 11.43 -20.74 14.28
N ALA A 157 11.16 -20.03 13.18
CA ALA A 157 10.22 -18.92 13.13
C ALA A 157 8.81 -19.34 13.60
N LEU A 158 8.29 -20.47 13.11
CA LEU A 158 6.98 -20.98 13.51
C LEU A 158 6.98 -21.47 14.98
N GLN A 159 8.03 -22.13 15.43
CA GLN A 159 8.16 -22.59 16.83
C GLN A 159 8.20 -21.42 17.82
N LEU A 160 8.88 -20.31 17.47
CA LEU A 160 8.91 -19.10 18.29
C LEU A 160 7.48 -18.59 18.56
N ILE A 161 6.69 -18.41 17.50
CA ILE A 161 5.31 -17.93 17.60
C ILE A 161 4.42 -18.88 18.40
N GLN A 162 4.51 -20.19 18.16
CA GLN A 162 3.76 -21.18 18.95
C GLN A 162 4.14 -21.14 20.43
N THR A 163 5.42 -20.95 20.74
CA THR A 163 5.92 -20.89 22.11
C THR A 163 5.39 -19.64 22.81
N MET A 164 5.38 -18.49 22.14
CA MET A 164 4.79 -17.25 22.67
C MET A 164 3.29 -17.43 22.99
N ALA A 165 2.52 -17.97 22.05
CA ALA A 165 1.08 -18.19 22.24
C ALA A 165 0.78 -19.19 23.36
N ARG A 166 1.51 -20.32 23.44
CA ARG A 166 1.38 -21.30 24.53
C ARG A 166 1.85 -20.75 25.88
N GLY A 167 2.80 -19.83 25.87
CA GLY A 167 3.28 -19.10 27.04
C GLY A 167 2.30 -18.05 27.55
N GLY A 168 1.18 -17.82 26.86
CA GLY A 168 0.14 -16.87 27.26
C GLY A 168 0.38 -15.43 26.80
N ALA A 169 1.31 -15.20 25.86
CA ALA A 169 1.42 -13.89 25.23
C ALA A 169 0.10 -13.53 24.51
N PRO A 170 -0.43 -12.30 24.67
CA PRO A 170 -1.62 -11.88 23.95
C PRO A 170 -1.39 -11.98 22.43
N VAL A 171 -2.35 -12.58 21.72
CA VAL A 171 -2.25 -12.76 20.27
C VAL A 171 -2.20 -11.41 19.55
N GLN A 172 -2.92 -10.41 20.07
CA GLN A 172 -2.88 -9.04 19.56
C GLN A 172 -1.47 -8.46 19.57
N ASP A 173 -0.71 -8.67 20.65
CA ASP A 173 0.66 -8.18 20.79
C ASP A 173 1.59 -8.90 19.80
N ILE A 174 1.42 -10.22 19.60
CA ILE A 174 2.17 -10.95 18.57
C ILE A 174 1.91 -10.34 17.17
N TYR A 175 0.66 -10.00 16.86
CA TYR A 175 0.34 -9.39 15.57
C TYR A 175 0.97 -8.00 15.40
N LEU A 176 0.83 -7.10 16.39
CA LEU A 176 1.27 -5.71 16.25
C LEU A 176 2.77 -5.54 16.47
N ASP A 177 3.32 -6.17 17.50
CA ASP A 177 4.72 -5.97 17.88
C ASP A 177 5.70 -6.94 17.21
N VAL A 178 5.22 -8.07 16.66
CA VAL A 178 6.06 -9.04 15.92
C VAL A 178 5.70 -9.06 14.43
N PHE A 179 4.49 -9.45 14.05
CA PHE A 179 4.18 -9.61 12.62
C PHE A 179 4.21 -8.28 11.87
N GLN A 180 3.52 -7.25 12.37
CA GLN A 180 3.46 -5.95 11.70
C GLN A 180 4.86 -5.31 11.60
N SER A 181 5.58 -5.25 12.72
CA SER A 181 6.91 -4.64 12.79
C SER A 181 7.92 -5.33 11.87
N VAL A 182 7.90 -6.67 11.85
CA VAL A 182 8.80 -7.47 11.00
C VAL A 182 8.42 -7.35 9.54
N GLN A 183 7.13 -7.26 9.20
CA GLN A 183 6.69 -7.10 7.80
C GLN A 183 7.03 -5.71 7.25
N TYR A 184 6.89 -4.65 8.06
CA TYR A 184 7.41 -3.34 7.71
C TYR A 184 8.93 -3.33 7.57
N GLU A 185 9.64 -4.05 8.44
CA GLU A 185 11.11 -4.17 8.33
C GLU A 185 11.54 -4.95 7.10
N ILE A 186 10.85 -6.04 6.74
CA ILE A 186 11.08 -6.77 5.49
C ILE A 186 10.87 -5.85 4.30
N GLY A 187 9.77 -5.08 4.27
CA GLY A 187 9.51 -4.09 3.22
C GLY A 187 10.61 -3.04 3.12
N ARG A 188 11.13 -2.56 4.26
CA ARG A 188 12.26 -1.63 4.33
C ARG A 188 13.55 -2.24 3.79
N LEU A 189 13.88 -3.46 4.22
CA LEU A 189 15.07 -4.18 3.77
C LEU A 189 15.00 -4.47 2.27
N TRP A 190 13.80 -4.77 1.75
CA TRP A 190 13.57 -4.96 0.33
C TRP A 190 13.72 -3.65 -0.45
N GLN A 191 13.15 -2.55 0.05
CA GLN A 191 13.31 -1.21 -0.54
C GLN A 191 14.78 -0.77 -0.56
N LEU A 192 15.54 -1.13 0.46
CA LEU A 192 17.00 -0.91 0.55
C LEU A 192 17.81 -2.01 -0.17
N ASN A 193 17.15 -2.87 -0.96
CA ASN A 193 17.73 -3.97 -1.73
C ASN A 193 18.65 -4.93 -0.93
N GLN A 194 18.51 -4.94 0.40
CA GLN A 194 19.27 -5.81 1.30
C GLN A 194 18.73 -7.25 1.23
N ILE A 195 17.49 -7.40 0.74
CA ILE A 195 16.86 -8.68 0.46
C ILE A 195 16.19 -8.65 -0.92
N SER A 196 16.21 -9.79 -1.59
CA SER A 196 15.52 -9.97 -2.88
C SER A 196 14.00 -10.10 -2.71
N VAL A 197 13.25 -9.88 -3.79
CA VAL A 197 11.81 -10.20 -3.88
C VAL A 197 11.52 -11.65 -3.47
N ALA A 198 12.40 -12.59 -3.81
CA ALA A 198 12.23 -14.00 -3.43
C ALA A 198 12.31 -14.20 -1.90
N GLN A 199 13.18 -13.45 -1.22
CA GLN A 199 13.28 -13.49 0.24
C GLN A 199 12.08 -12.81 0.89
N GLU A 200 11.64 -11.65 0.39
CA GLU A 200 10.41 -10.98 0.85
C GLU A 200 9.21 -11.95 0.74
N HIS A 201 8.93 -12.51 -0.44
CA HIS A 201 7.86 -13.48 -0.64
C HIS A 201 7.96 -14.68 0.32
N PHE A 202 9.17 -15.21 0.54
CA PHE A 202 9.37 -16.30 1.49
C PHE A 202 9.01 -15.89 2.92
N CYS A 203 9.46 -14.71 3.36
CA CYS A 203 9.19 -14.21 4.70
C CYS A 203 7.69 -13.96 4.93
N THR A 204 7.03 -13.36 3.95
CA THR A 204 5.58 -13.12 3.95
C THR A 204 4.79 -14.44 3.98
N ALA A 205 5.16 -15.43 3.17
CA ALA A 205 4.53 -16.75 3.18
C ALA A 205 4.70 -17.48 4.53
N VAL A 206 5.87 -17.43 5.15
CA VAL A 206 6.08 -18.02 6.49
C VAL A 206 5.29 -17.28 7.56
N THR A 207 5.15 -15.95 7.45
CA THR A 207 4.31 -15.15 8.35
C THR A 207 2.84 -15.53 8.22
N GLN A 208 2.34 -15.72 7.00
CA GLN A 208 0.98 -16.22 6.78
C GLN A 208 0.73 -17.59 7.40
N MET A 209 1.73 -18.48 7.37
CA MET A 209 1.67 -19.79 8.05
C MET A 209 1.67 -19.64 9.58
N ALA A 210 2.43 -18.70 10.12
CA ALA A 210 2.48 -18.41 11.55
C ALA A 210 1.11 -17.88 12.05
N MET A 211 0.50 -16.95 11.33
CA MET A 211 -0.84 -16.42 11.62
C MET A 211 -1.89 -17.54 11.66
N ALA A 212 -1.86 -18.46 10.70
CA ALA A 212 -2.82 -19.57 10.63
C ALA A 212 -2.73 -20.51 11.85
N GLN A 213 -1.56 -20.63 12.49
CA GLN A 213 -1.38 -21.45 13.69
C GLN A 213 -2.02 -20.83 14.93
N LEU A 214 -2.37 -19.54 14.88
CA LEU A 214 -2.99 -18.81 15.98
C LEU A 214 -4.52 -18.86 15.96
N TYR A 215 -5.13 -19.44 14.91
CA TYR A 215 -6.59 -19.54 14.77
C TYR A 215 -7.32 -20.21 15.95
N PRO A 216 -6.75 -21.22 16.65
CA PRO A 216 -7.36 -21.75 17.87
C PRO A 216 -7.54 -20.72 19.00
N TYR A 217 -6.70 -19.67 19.02
CA TYR A 217 -6.77 -18.59 19.99
C TYR A 217 -7.67 -17.44 19.50
N ILE A 218 -7.74 -17.23 18.18
CA ILE A 218 -8.53 -16.16 17.55
C ILE A 218 -10.03 -16.49 17.60
N PHE A 219 -10.43 -17.73 17.29
CA PHE A 219 -11.83 -18.14 17.27
C PHE A 219 -12.40 -18.52 18.64
N ALA A 220 -11.72 -18.16 19.73
CA ALA A 220 -12.15 -18.47 21.09
C ALA A 220 -13.19 -17.49 21.66
N THR A 221 -13.38 -16.33 21.02
CA THR A 221 -14.28 -15.27 21.50
C THR A 221 -15.74 -15.56 21.16
N ARG A 222 -16.65 -15.20 22.08
CA ARG A 222 -18.10 -15.29 21.84
C ARG A 222 -18.52 -14.34 20.72
N ARG A 223 -19.36 -14.83 19.79
CA ARG A 223 -19.91 -14.03 18.71
C ARG A 223 -20.81 -12.89 19.19
N VAL A 224 -20.65 -11.72 18.59
CA VAL A 224 -21.44 -10.50 18.85
C VAL A 224 -22.55 -10.28 17.83
N GLY A 225 -22.64 -11.13 16.80
CA GLY A 225 -23.67 -11.05 15.76
C GLY A 225 -23.48 -9.86 14.82
N ARG A 226 -22.22 -9.53 14.51
CA ARG A 226 -21.83 -8.49 13.56
C ARG A 226 -20.86 -9.07 12.53
N THR A 227 -20.96 -8.60 11.30
CA THR A 227 -20.21 -9.16 10.17
C THR A 227 -19.27 -8.13 9.55
N LEU A 228 -18.00 -8.53 9.33
CA LEU A 228 -17.02 -7.79 8.53
C LEU A 228 -16.75 -8.53 7.22
N VAL A 229 -16.75 -7.82 6.10
CA VAL A 229 -16.12 -8.28 4.85
C VAL A 229 -14.83 -7.48 4.65
N ALA A 230 -13.69 -8.17 4.52
CA ALA A 230 -12.38 -7.53 4.35
C ALA A 230 -11.71 -7.97 3.04
N SER A 231 -11.19 -7.03 2.26
CA SER A 231 -10.64 -7.35 0.93
C SER A 231 -9.63 -6.32 0.44
N CYS A 232 -8.69 -6.77 -0.40
CA CYS A 232 -7.93 -5.90 -1.29
C CYS A 232 -8.77 -5.58 -2.54
N VAL A 233 -8.60 -4.37 -3.07
CA VAL A 233 -9.18 -4.01 -4.37
C VAL A 233 -8.59 -4.86 -5.51
N GLY A 234 -9.26 -4.89 -6.67
CA GLY A 234 -8.73 -5.59 -7.85
C GLY A 234 -7.33 -5.08 -8.24
N GLY A 235 -6.44 -6.00 -8.59
CA GLY A 235 -5.02 -5.72 -8.90
C GLY A 235 -4.09 -5.61 -7.68
N GLU A 236 -4.63 -5.36 -6.48
CA GLU A 236 -3.84 -5.24 -5.26
C GLU A 236 -3.50 -6.62 -4.68
N LEU A 237 -2.21 -6.89 -4.49
CA LEU A 237 -1.69 -8.20 -4.05
C LEU A 237 -1.30 -8.23 -2.56
N HIS A 238 -1.20 -7.05 -1.92
CA HIS A 238 -0.69 -6.93 -0.56
C HIS A 238 -1.76 -7.23 0.50
N GLU A 239 -2.08 -8.52 0.67
CA GLU A 239 -3.25 -8.98 1.42
C GLU A 239 -3.03 -9.21 2.94
N LEU A 240 -1.79 -9.09 3.43
CA LEU A 240 -1.49 -9.38 4.83
C LEU A 240 -2.21 -8.42 5.79
N GLY A 241 -2.26 -7.12 5.45
CA GLY A 241 -2.96 -6.09 6.22
C GLY A 241 -4.45 -6.40 6.45
N PRO A 242 -5.28 -6.59 5.39
CA PRO A 242 -6.69 -6.91 5.57
C PRO A 242 -6.92 -8.25 6.26
N ARG A 243 -5.99 -9.21 6.14
CA ARG A 243 -6.03 -10.45 6.94
C ARG A 243 -5.85 -10.17 8.43
N MET A 244 -4.87 -9.36 8.81
CA MET A 244 -4.68 -8.96 10.21
C MET A 244 -5.91 -8.23 10.74
N VAL A 245 -6.53 -7.34 9.95
CA VAL A 245 -7.78 -6.68 10.33
C VAL A 245 -8.88 -7.70 10.58
N ALA A 246 -9.10 -8.65 9.67
CA ALA A 246 -10.09 -9.72 9.86
C ALA A 246 -9.83 -10.53 11.14
N ASP A 247 -8.58 -10.94 11.40
CA ASP A 247 -8.22 -11.69 12.61
C ASP A 247 -8.48 -10.88 13.90
N PHE A 248 -8.29 -9.55 13.88
CA PHE A 248 -8.65 -8.67 15.01
C PHE A 248 -10.15 -8.57 15.24
N PHE A 249 -10.94 -8.51 14.17
CA PHE A 249 -12.40 -8.52 14.26
C PHE A 249 -12.92 -9.87 14.79
N GLU A 250 -12.32 -10.98 14.36
CA GLU A 250 -12.60 -12.32 14.91
C GLU A 250 -12.31 -12.38 16.41
N MET A 251 -11.15 -11.86 16.85
CA MET A 251 -10.81 -11.75 18.27
C MET A 251 -11.79 -10.88 19.06
N ALA A 252 -12.42 -9.89 18.42
CA ALA A 252 -13.48 -9.06 18.97
C ALA A 252 -14.88 -9.70 18.90
N GLY A 253 -14.99 -10.93 18.36
CA GLY A 253 -16.23 -11.69 18.28
C GLY A 253 -17.09 -11.42 17.05
N TRP A 254 -16.58 -10.69 16.05
CA TRP A 254 -17.26 -10.52 14.77
C TRP A 254 -17.16 -11.80 13.94
N ASP A 255 -18.09 -12.01 13.03
CA ASP A 255 -17.97 -12.99 11.97
C ASP A 255 -17.29 -12.32 10.76
N THR A 256 -16.18 -12.88 10.28
CA THR A 256 -15.38 -12.22 9.23
C THR A 256 -15.30 -13.03 7.95
N TYR A 257 -15.31 -12.30 6.84
CA TYR A 257 -15.15 -12.80 5.49
C TYR A 257 -13.98 -12.08 4.84
N TYR A 258 -12.79 -12.66 5.02
CA TYR A 258 -11.58 -12.20 4.38
C TYR A 258 -11.48 -12.77 2.95
N LEU A 259 -11.52 -11.90 1.94
CA LEU A 259 -11.56 -12.27 0.53
C LEU A 259 -10.18 -12.31 -0.14
N GLY A 260 -9.15 -11.77 0.53
CA GLY A 260 -7.77 -11.79 0.05
C GLY A 260 -7.43 -10.76 -1.02
N ALA A 261 -6.29 -11.01 -1.66
CA ALA A 261 -5.74 -10.22 -2.77
C ALA A 261 -6.64 -10.20 -4.01
N ASN A 262 -6.52 -9.13 -4.80
CA ASN A 262 -7.02 -9.03 -6.17
C ASN A 262 -8.49 -9.46 -6.33
N THR A 263 -9.35 -9.06 -5.40
CA THR A 263 -10.76 -9.44 -5.44
C THR A 263 -11.52 -8.48 -6.38
N PRO A 264 -12.26 -8.99 -7.39
CA PRO A 264 -13.08 -8.14 -8.24
C PRO A 264 -14.17 -7.42 -7.44
N SER A 265 -14.41 -6.13 -7.73
CA SER A 265 -15.40 -5.30 -7.02
C SER A 265 -16.79 -5.94 -6.97
N ALA A 266 -17.24 -6.53 -8.08
CA ALA A 266 -18.53 -7.23 -8.14
C ALA A 266 -18.62 -8.39 -7.14
N SER A 267 -17.53 -9.14 -6.94
CA SER A 267 -17.47 -10.23 -5.96
C SER A 267 -17.48 -9.71 -4.53
N VAL A 268 -16.82 -8.58 -4.26
CA VAL A 268 -16.87 -7.92 -2.95
C VAL A 268 -18.30 -7.50 -2.63
N ILE A 269 -18.95 -6.77 -3.55
CA ILE A 269 -20.33 -6.29 -3.39
C ILE A 269 -21.29 -7.47 -3.17
N GLN A 270 -21.18 -8.53 -3.98
CA GLN A 270 -22.02 -9.71 -3.81
C GLN A 270 -21.82 -10.36 -2.43
N THR A 271 -20.58 -10.46 -1.96
CA THR A 271 -20.30 -11.02 -0.62
C THR A 271 -20.91 -10.13 0.48
N VAL A 272 -20.80 -8.81 0.36
CA VAL A 272 -21.39 -7.85 1.32
C VAL A 272 -22.90 -8.05 1.43
N LEU A 273 -23.58 -8.24 0.30
CA LEU A 273 -25.02 -8.52 0.25
C LEU A 273 -25.36 -9.89 0.86
N ASP A 274 -24.65 -10.95 0.44
CA ASP A 274 -24.92 -12.32 0.88
C ASP A 274 -24.73 -12.51 2.38
N GLN A 275 -23.67 -11.90 2.92
CA GLN A 275 -23.31 -12.01 4.34
C GLN A 275 -23.92 -10.92 5.22
N ARG A 276 -24.67 -9.99 4.60
CA ARG A 276 -25.27 -8.83 5.27
C ARG A 276 -24.25 -8.10 6.15
N ALA A 277 -23.13 -7.72 5.53
CA ALA A 277 -22.02 -7.13 6.25
C ALA A 277 -22.46 -5.83 6.96
N ASP A 278 -22.08 -5.67 8.23
CA ASP A 278 -22.20 -4.40 8.95
C ASP A 278 -21.07 -3.45 8.56
N VAL A 279 -19.89 -4.02 8.27
CA VAL A 279 -18.68 -3.28 7.93
C VAL A 279 -18.00 -3.91 6.71
N VAL A 280 -17.48 -3.07 5.81
CA VAL A 280 -16.53 -3.44 4.76
C VAL A 280 -15.17 -2.81 5.06
N GLY A 281 -14.13 -3.61 5.15
CA GLY A 281 -12.74 -3.16 5.22
C GLY A 281 -12.06 -3.27 3.86
N ILE A 282 -11.66 -2.15 3.27
CA ILE A 282 -10.98 -2.10 1.97
C ILE A 282 -9.52 -1.73 2.19
N SER A 283 -8.59 -2.58 1.76
CA SER A 283 -7.16 -2.32 1.85
C SER A 283 -6.57 -1.91 0.51
N VAL A 284 -5.72 -0.87 0.53
CA VAL A 284 -4.91 -0.41 -0.61
C VAL A 284 -3.50 -0.14 -0.10
N THR A 285 -2.49 -0.75 -0.74
CA THR A 285 -1.08 -0.52 -0.40
C THR A 285 -0.41 0.32 -1.47
N MET A 286 -0.61 -0.02 -2.74
CA MET A 286 -0.06 0.75 -3.85
C MET A 286 -0.92 1.98 -4.10
N THR A 287 -0.33 3.18 -4.02
CA THR A 287 -1.10 4.43 -4.08
C THR A 287 -1.88 4.53 -5.38
N TYR A 288 -1.34 4.08 -6.51
CA TYR A 288 -2.04 4.06 -7.81
C TYR A 288 -3.30 3.16 -7.89
N TYR A 289 -3.66 2.43 -6.83
CA TYR A 289 -4.92 1.70 -6.73
C TYR A 289 -6.00 2.43 -5.92
N VAL A 290 -5.75 3.64 -5.43
CA VAL A 290 -6.71 4.44 -4.65
C VAL A 290 -8.02 4.68 -5.44
N HIS A 291 -7.95 4.91 -6.76
CA HIS A 291 -9.15 5.01 -7.61
C HIS A 291 -10.05 3.77 -7.54
N LYS A 292 -9.47 2.57 -7.47
CA LYS A 292 -10.26 1.33 -7.41
C LYS A 292 -11.01 1.21 -6.09
N ALA A 293 -10.44 1.72 -5.00
CA ALA A 293 -11.14 1.79 -3.72
C ALA A 293 -12.29 2.79 -3.81
N GLN A 294 -12.07 3.96 -4.40
CA GLN A 294 -13.11 4.96 -4.62
C GLN A 294 -14.26 4.39 -5.47
N ASP A 295 -13.96 3.69 -6.57
CA ASP A 295 -14.96 3.07 -7.44
C ASP A 295 -15.76 1.99 -6.70
N LEU A 296 -15.08 1.16 -5.89
CA LEU A 296 -15.74 0.14 -5.06
C LEU A 296 -16.64 0.79 -3.99
N ILE A 297 -16.17 1.85 -3.33
CA ILE A 297 -16.96 2.60 -2.36
C ILE A 297 -18.21 3.18 -3.01
N ALA A 298 -18.07 3.85 -4.16
CA ALA A 298 -19.20 4.41 -4.90
C ALA A 298 -20.23 3.34 -5.26
N ALA A 299 -19.78 2.18 -5.79
CA ALA A 299 -20.67 1.07 -6.11
C ALA A 299 -21.36 0.48 -4.87
N LEU A 300 -20.66 0.35 -3.73
CA LEU A 300 -21.28 -0.07 -2.47
C LEU A 300 -22.33 0.93 -1.98
N ARG A 301 -22.07 2.24 -2.13
CA ARG A 301 -23.04 3.28 -1.77
C ARG A 301 -24.26 3.27 -2.68
N ASP A 302 -24.09 3.01 -3.98
CA ASP A 302 -25.20 2.92 -4.91
C ASP A 302 -26.12 1.72 -4.59
N GLU A 303 -25.53 0.58 -4.20
CA GLU A 303 -26.27 -0.65 -3.90
C GLU A 303 -26.86 -0.69 -2.47
N LEU A 304 -26.14 -0.18 -1.47
CA LEU A 304 -26.48 -0.32 -0.04
C LEU A 304 -26.73 1.01 0.68
N GLY A 305 -26.35 2.15 0.10
CA GLY A 305 -26.37 3.45 0.76
C GLY A 305 -25.53 3.45 2.05
N ASP A 306 -26.11 4.00 3.12
CA ASP A 306 -25.47 4.09 4.44
C ASP A 306 -25.74 2.86 5.32
N SER A 307 -26.32 1.78 4.78
CA SER A 307 -26.63 0.59 5.58
C SER A 307 -25.39 -0.22 5.98
N VAL A 308 -24.26 0.05 5.34
CA VAL A 308 -22.97 -0.58 5.62
C VAL A 308 -21.91 0.48 5.90
N ARG A 309 -21.09 0.26 6.92
CA ARG A 309 -19.96 1.13 7.23
C ARG A 309 -18.73 0.70 6.42
N ILE A 310 -18.04 1.63 5.79
CA ILE A 310 -16.90 1.36 4.91
C ILE A 310 -15.64 1.97 5.54
N LEU A 311 -14.72 1.10 5.92
CA LEU A 311 -13.40 1.45 6.42
C LEU A 311 -12.36 1.24 5.33
N VAL A 312 -11.39 2.15 5.27
CA VAL A 312 -10.24 2.05 4.38
C VAL A 312 -8.93 2.02 5.15
N GLY A 313 -7.93 1.31 4.63
CA GLY A 313 -6.62 1.19 5.25
C GLY A 313 -5.52 0.84 4.27
N GLY A 314 -4.30 0.83 4.78
CA GLY A 314 -3.07 0.66 4.02
C GLY A 314 -2.35 1.98 3.75
N TYR A 315 -1.19 1.91 3.10
CA TYR A 315 -0.18 2.97 3.08
C TYR A 315 -0.68 4.36 2.60
N PRO A 316 -1.53 4.49 1.55
CA PRO A 316 -2.00 5.79 1.10
C PRO A 316 -2.78 6.58 2.18
N PHE A 317 -3.47 5.88 3.08
CA PHE A 317 -4.25 6.46 4.17
C PHE A 317 -3.41 6.77 5.42
N VAL A 318 -2.15 6.33 5.44
CA VAL A 318 -1.14 6.78 6.41
C VAL A 318 -0.51 8.09 5.94
N ILE A 319 -0.25 8.19 4.63
CA ILE A 319 0.33 9.39 3.99
C ILE A 319 -0.65 10.57 4.06
N SER A 320 -1.90 10.36 3.63
CA SER A 320 -2.91 11.42 3.61
C SER A 320 -4.04 11.17 4.62
N THR A 321 -4.24 12.15 5.50
CA THR A 321 -5.32 12.14 6.49
C THR A 321 -6.69 12.54 5.93
N THR A 322 -6.72 13.18 4.76
CA THR A 322 -7.95 13.61 4.08
C THR A 322 -8.48 12.57 3.11
N LEU A 323 -7.60 11.72 2.57
CA LEU A 323 -7.92 10.80 1.48
C LEU A 323 -9.12 9.90 1.76
N ALA A 324 -9.25 9.34 2.98
CA ALA A 324 -10.36 8.45 3.33
C ALA A 324 -11.73 9.13 3.15
N ARG A 325 -11.86 10.37 3.62
CA ARG A 325 -13.06 11.19 3.45
C ARG A 325 -13.30 11.51 1.98
N ASP A 326 -12.23 11.86 1.26
CA ASP A 326 -12.32 12.36 -0.11
C ASP A 326 -12.74 11.26 -1.11
N ILE A 327 -12.48 9.99 -0.79
CA ILE A 327 -12.98 8.83 -1.56
C ILE A 327 -14.31 8.27 -1.04
N GLY A 328 -14.93 8.89 -0.03
CA GLY A 328 -16.27 8.53 0.47
C GLY A 328 -16.33 7.41 1.51
N ALA A 329 -15.20 7.05 2.13
CA ALA A 329 -15.18 6.09 3.24
C ALA A 329 -15.70 6.73 4.53
N ASP A 330 -16.23 5.91 5.44
CA ASP A 330 -16.67 6.36 6.77
C ASP A 330 -15.50 6.61 7.74
N GLY A 331 -14.33 6.04 7.44
CA GLY A 331 -13.10 6.36 8.15
C GLY A 331 -11.92 5.47 7.77
N SER A 332 -10.76 5.79 8.33
CA SER A 332 -9.54 5.00 8.22
C SER A 332 -8.93 4.74 9.59
N ALA A 333 -8.13 3.68 9.69
CA ALA A 333 -7.43 3.28 10.90
C ALA A 333 -5.95 3.00 10.60
N GLN A 334 -5.09 3.32 11.57
CA GLN A 334 -3.64 3.18 11.43
C GLN A 334 -3.15 1.75 11.71
N ASN A 335 -3.96 0.92 12.37
CA ASN A 335 -3.68 -0.49 12.62
C ASN A 335 -4.99 -1.29 12.82
N ALA A 336 -4.86 -2.61 12.91
CA ALA A 336 -5.99 -3.52 13.03
C ALA A 336 -6.83 -3.32 14.31
N GLN A 337 -6.19 -2.94 15.43
CA GLN A 337 -6.90 -2.69 16.69
C GLN A 337 -7.74 -1.42 16.63
N ASP A 338 -7.19 -0.36 16.03
CA ASP A 338 -7.88 0.90 15.82
C ASP A 338 -9.07 0.72 14.86
N ALA A 339 -8.94 -0.16 13.86
CA ALA A 339 -10.01 -0.49 12.92
C ALA A 339 -11.22 -1.11 13.63
N VAL A 340 -11.00 -2.03 14.59
CA VAL A 340 -12.08 -2.60 15.41
C VAL A 340 -12.80 -1.51 16.20
N ARG A 341 -12.06 -0.64 16.90
CA ARG A 341 -12.64 0.43 17.72
C ARG A 341 -13.46 1.41 16.88
N LEU A 342 -12.95 1.76 15.70
CA LEU A 342 -13.64 2.64 14.77
C LEU A 342 -14.94 1.99 14.26
N ALA A 343 -14.89 0.72 13.85
CA ALA A 343 -16.09 -0.01 13.42
C ALA A 343 -17.15 -0.04 14.51
N GLU A 344 -16.78 -0.41 15.74
CA GLU A 344 -17.70 -0.46 16.88
C GLU A 344 -18.39 0.89 17.13
N HIS A 345 -17.65 1.99 17.00
CA HIS A 345 -18.21 3.34 17.13
C HIS A 345 -19.20 3.66 16.00
N LEU A 346 -18.85 3.35 14.76
CA LEU A 346 -19.67 3.67 13.58
C LEU A 346 -20.96 2.83 13.49
N VAL A 347 -20.94 1.58 13.96
CA VAL A 347 -22.13 0.71 13.93
C VAL A 347 -23.04 0.86 15.15
N ALA A 348 -22.60 1.61 16.16
CA ALA A 348 -23.40 1.99 17.32
C ALA A 348 -24.18 3.30 17.12
N SER A 349 -23.84 4.07 16.08
CA SER A 349 -24.40 5.39 15.74
C SER A 349 -25.48 5.28 14.68
#